data_AF-A0A7Z7LKN7-F1
#
_entry.id   AF-A0A7Z7LKN7-F1
#
_cell.length_a   1.000
_cell.length_b   1.000
_cell.length_c   1.000
_cell.angle_alpha   90.00
_cell.angle_beta   90.00
_cell.angle_gamma   90.00
#
_symmetry.space_group_name_H-M   'P 1'
#
loop_
_entity.id
_entity.type
_entity.pdbx_description
1 polymer ?
#
loop_
_entity_poly.entity_id
_entity_poly.type
_entity_poly.pdbx_seq_one_letter_code
_entity_poly.pdbx_strand_id
1 'polypeptide(L)'
;MLGMGIQSEIAAPESEKNRPDRHLSCQEAIEPAFQAVAEMARRSEWSTGEFAAALVDLADNHMLALAAKRDRPANRGSQTLRFALFALLILLAVVTMASMVMRFWELTH
;
A
#
# COMPACT_ATOMS: atom_id res chain seq x y z
N MET A 1 -0.74 -42.74 13.21
CA MET A 1 0.02 -41.57 13.71
C MET A 1 1.03 -41.21 12.61
N LEU A 2 0.59 -40.55 11.54
CA LEU A 2 1.46 -40.10 10.45
C LEU A 2 1.59 -38.58 10.59
N GLY A 3 2.83 -38.11 10.71
CA GLY A 3 3.15 -36.71 10.95
C GLY A 3 2.56 -35.81 9.89
N MET A 4 1.79 -34.82 10.33
CA MET A 4 1.47 -33.64 9.54
C MET A 4 2.76 -32.84 9.36
N GLY A 5 3.59 -33.27 8.41
CA GLY A 5 4.63 -32.42 7.86
C GLY A 5 3.92 -31.31 7.12
N ILE A 6 3.89 -30.12 7.71
CA ILE A 6 3.50 -28.92 6.98
C ILE A 6 4.46 -28.85 5.79
N GLN A 7 3.97 -28.92 4.55
CA GLN A 7 4.79 -28.58 3.39
C GLN A 7 5.17 -27.10 3.58
N SER A 8 6.36 -26.87 4.13
CA SER A 8 6.86 -25.55 4.51
C SER A 8 7.42 -24.77 3.31
N GLU A 9 7.42 -25.38 2.13
CA GLU A 9 8.09 -24.86 0.96
C GLU A 9 7.08 -24.69 -0.18
N ILE A 10 6.73 -23.43 -0.45
CA ILE A 10 6.01 -23.05 -1.66
C ILE A 10 7.05 -23.05 -2.79
N ALA A 11 7.00 -24.05 -3.65
CA ALA A 11 7.88 -24.13 -4.80
C ALA A 11 7.55 -22.99 -5.78
N ALA A 12 8.59 -22.48 -6.48
CA ALA A 12 8.35 -21.57 -7.58
C ALA A 12 7.53 -22.30 -8.67
N PRO A 13 6.50 -21.67 -9.25
CA PRO A 13 5.75 -22.28 -10.33
C PRO A 13 6.69 -22.60 -11.51
N GLU A 14 6.52 -23.77 -12.13
CA GLU A 14 7.35 -24.25 -13.25
C GLU A 14 7.20 -23.40 -14.53
N SER A 15 6.35 -22.38 -14.51
CA SER A 15 6.01 -21.54 -15.65
C SER A 15 6.96 -20.36 -15.86
N GLU A 16 7.28 -20.08 -17.14
CA GLU A 16 7.99 -18.87 -17.54
C GLU A 16 7.31 -17.59 -17.01
N LYS A 17 8.13 -16.61 -16.61
CA LYS A 17 7.67 -15.43 -15.89
C LYS A 17 6.60 -14.59 -16.59
N ASN A 18 6.51 -14.66 -17.92
CA ASN A 18 5.63 -13.83 -18.74
C ASN A 18 4.46 -14.59 -19.39
N ARG A 19 4.23 -15.84 -18.99
CA ARG A 19 3.09 -16.60 -19.54
C ARG A 19 1.76 -16.04 -19.02
N PRO A 20 0.72 -15.84 -19.86
CA PRO A 20 -0.54 -15.22 -19.44
C PRO A 20 -1.27 -15.92 -18.28
N ASP A 21 -1.11 -17.24 -18.18
CA ASP A 21 -1.70 -18.13 -17.17
C ASP A 21 -0.84 -18.27 -15.90
N ARG A 22 0.30 -17.58 -15.80
CA ARG A 22 1.24 -17.74 -14.67
C ARG A 22 0.58 -17.51 -13.32
N HIS A 23 -0.44 -16.66 -13.26
CA HIS A 23 -1.22 -16.43 -12.05
C HIS A 23 -1.94 -17.70 -11.55
N LEU A 24 -2.39 -18.58 -12.45
CA LEU A 24 -2.96 -19.89 -12.11
C LEU A 24 -1.88 -20.83 -11.58
N SER A 25 -0.71 -20.88 -12.21
CA SER A 25 0.41 -21.69 -11.69
C SER A 25 0.85 -21.23 -10.29
N CYS A 26 0.82 -19.92 -10.03
CA CYS A 26 1.08 -19.40 -8.69
C CYS A 26 0.02 -19.85 -7.67
N GLN A 27 -1.26 -19.91 -8.07
CA GLN A 27 -2.36 -20.39 -7.22
C GLN A 27 -2.19 -21.88 -6.91
N GLU A 28 -1.90 -22.69 -7.91
CA GLU A 28 -1.64 -24.12 -7.74
C GLU A 28 -0.44 -24.39 -6.82
N ALA A 29 0.62 -23.59 -6.93
CA ALA A 29 1.80 -23.73 -6.09
C ALA A 29 1.53 -23.40 -4.60
N ILE A 30 0.61 -22.48 -4.30
CA ILE A 30 0.29 -22.07 -2.92
C ILE A 30 -0.85 -22.89 -2.31
N GLU A 31 -1.70 -23.52 -3.12
CA GLU A 31 -2.89 -24.27 -2.69
C GLU A 31 -2.60 -25.31 -1.57
N PRO A 32 -1.54 -26.15 -1.63
CA PRO A 32 -1.26 -27.11 -0.56
C PRO A 32 -0.98 -26.43 0.79
N ALA A 33 -0.24 -25.32 0.78
CA ALA A 33 0.04 -24.54 1.99
C ALA A 33 -1.23 -23.86 2.51
N PHE A 34 -2.07 -23.33 1.62
CA PHE A 34 -3.37 -22.77 1.96
C PHE A 34 -4.26 -23.80 2.66
N GLN A 35 -4.38 -25.01 2.11
CA GLN A 35 -5.19 -26.09 2.69
C GLN A 35 -4.70 -26.49 4.09
N ALA A 36 -3.38 -26.52 4.30
CA ALA A 36 -2.81 -26.80 5.61
C ALA A 36 -3.21 -25.74 6.66
N VAL A 37 -3.22 -24.46 6.28
CA VAL A 37 -3.66 -23.36 7.16
C VAL A 37 -5.17 -23.43 7.40
N ALA A 38 -5.97 -23.71 6.37
CA ALA A 38 -7.42 -23.88 6.51
C ALA A 38 -7.77 -25.01 7.50
N GLU A 39 -7.04 -26.13 7.43
CA GLU A 39 -7.22 -27.25 8.34
C GLU A 39 -6.76 -26.92 9.77
N MET A 40 -5.77 -26.06 9.95
CA MET A 40 -5.40 -25.54 11.28
C MET A 40 -6.49 -24.63 11.87
N ALA A 41 -7.06 -23.74 11.05
CA ALA A 41 -8.15 -22.87 11.46
C ALA A 41 -9.39 -23.69 11.85
N ARG A 42 -9.75 -24.71 11.04
CA ARG A 42 -10.85 -25.64 11.33
C ARG A 42 -10.65 -26.38 12.66
N ARG A 43 -9.42 -26.84 12.93
CA ARG A 43 -9.06 -27.50 14.21
C ARG A 43 -9.09 -26.55 15.41
N SER A 44 -9.01 -25.25 15.14
CA SER A 44 -9.14 -24.19 16.14
C SER A 44 -10.57 -23.67 16.26
N GLU A 45 -11.54 -24.40 15.68
CA GLU A 45 -12.98 -24.09 15.72
C GLU A 45 -13.37 -22.78 15.01
N TRP A 46 -12.55 -22.28 14.08
CA TRP A 46 -12.94 -21.15 13.25
C TRP A 46 -14.01 -21.59 12.27
N SER A 47 -15.02 -20.75 12.06
CA SER A 47 -15.94 -20.95 10.95
C SER A 47 -15.22 -20.72 9.62
N THR A 48 -15.69 -21.37 8.55
CA THR A 48 -15.18 -21.17 7.19
C THR A 48 -15.26 -19.70 6.77
N GLY A 49 -16.30 -18.99 7.21
CA GLY A 49 -16.49 -17.56 6.92
C GLY A 49 -15.45 -16.68 7.60
N GLU A 50 -15.16 -16.91 8.88
CA GLU A 50 -14.14 -16.15 9.63
C GLU A 50 -12.75 -16.37 9.06
N PHE A 51 -12.41 -17.62 8.75
CA PHE A 51 -11.11 -17.94 8.13
C PHE A 51 -10.96 -17.26 6.76
N ALA A 52 -11.98 -17.36 5.90
CA ALA A 52 -11.95 -16.74 4.58
C ALA A 52 -11.84 -15.21 4.66
N ALA A 53 -12.64 -14.57 5.52
CA ALA A 53 -12.60 -13.12 5.72
C ALA A 53 -11.22 -12.65 6.21
N ALA A 54 -10.69 -13.29 7.26
CA ALA A 54 -9.38 -12.95 7.81
C ALA A 54 -8.25 -13.06 6.77
N LEU A 55 -8.29 -14.10 5.93
CA LEU A 55 -7.25 -14.31 4.93
C LEU A 55 -7.34 -13.31 3.77
N VAL A 56 -8.56 -12.94 3.35
CA VAL A 56 -8.78 -11.87 2.37
C VAL A 56 -8.25 -10.54 2.91
N ASP A 57 -8.57 -10.19 4.15
CA ASP A 57 -8.10 -8.96 4.79
C ASP A 57 -6.57 -8.91 4.88
N LEU A 58 -5.93 -10.03 5.22
CA LEU A 58 -4.46 -10.11 5.27
C LEU A 58 -3.83 -9.94 3.88
N ALA A 59 -4.40 -10.57 2.85
CA ALA A 59 -3.93 -10.45 1.48
C ALA A 59 -4.08 -9.02 0.93
N ASP A 60 -5.23 -8.39 1.19
CA ASP A 60 -5.49 -7.00 0.78
C ASP A 60 -4.52 -6.02 1.48
N ASN A 61 -4.38 -6.15 2.80
CA ASN A 61 -3.41 -5.35 3.56
C ASN A 61 -1.97 -5.53 3.06
N HIS A 62 -1.58 -6.74 2.68
CA HIS A 62 -0.27 -6.99 2.09
C HIS A 62 -0.10 -6.25 0.76
N MET A 63 -1.11 -6.28 -0.11
CA MET A 63 -1.11 -5.57 -1.39
C MET A 63 -1.04 -4.04 -1.20
N LEU A 64 -1.82 -3.49 -0.27
CA LEU A 64 -1.76 -2.07 0.08
C LEU A 64 -0.37 -1.67 0.58
N ALA A 65 0.27 -2.49 1.41
CA ALA A 65 1.62 -2.24 1.89
C ALA A 65 2.68 -2.27 0.77
N LEU A 66 2.53 -3.16 -0.22
CA LEU A 66 3.40 -3.19 -1.41
C LEU A 66 3.21 -1.95 -2.29
N ALA A 67 1.97 -1.54 -2.53
CA ALA A 67 1.65 -0.33 -3.28
C ALA A 67 2.24 0.92 -2.58
N ALA A 68 2.03 1.07 -1.27
CA ALA A 68 2.59 2.17 -0.50
C ALA A 68 4.13 2.22 -0.56
N LYS A 69 4.81 1.05 -0.59
CA LYS A 69 6.27 1.00 -0.76
C LYS A 69 6.72 1.48 -2.14
N ARG A 70 5.97 1.13 -3.19
CA ARG A 70 6.23 1.55 -4.58
C ARG A 70 6.02 3.04 -4.76
N ASP A 71 4.97 3.58 -4.14
CA ASP A 71 4.58 4.98 -4.27
C ASP A 71 5.35 5.91 -3.35
N ARG A 72 6.22 5.39 -2.46
CA ARG A 72 7.15 6.24 -1.71
C ARG A 72 8.17 6.85 -2.68
N PRO A 73 8.09 8.16 -2.98
CA PRO A 73 9.13 8.79 -3.77
C PRO A 73 10.45 8.70 -2.99
N ALA A 74 11.50 8.23 -3.64
CA ALA A 74 12.85 8.10 -3.06
C ALA A 74 13.45 9.44 -2.57
N ASN A 75 12.76 10.57 -2.78
CA ASN A 75 13.21 11.91 -2.41
C ASN A 75 12.23 12.58 -1.44
N ARG A 76 12.39 12.30 -0.14
CA ARG A 76 11.65 12.95 0.95
C ARG A 76 12.22 14.34 1.33
N GLY A 77 13.34 14.76 0.73
CA GLY A 77 14.07 15.97 1.13
C GLY A 77 13.71 17.26 0.38
N SER A 78 13.05 17.19 -0.78
CA SER A 78 12.85 18.37 -1.65
C SER A 78 11.41 18.88 -1.76
N GLN A 79 10.39 18.04 -1.52
CA GLN A 79 9.00 18.43 -1.74
C GLN A 79 8.48 19.44 -0.70
N THR A 80 8.86 19.29 0.57
CA THR A 80 8.53 20.24 1.64
C THR A 80 9.09 21.64 1.37
N LEU A 81 10.29 21.74 0.79
CA LEU A 81 10.90 23.02 0.42
C LEU A 81 10.11 23.72 -0.69
N ARG A 82 9.61 22.97 -1.68
CA ARG A 82 8.80 23.53 -2.78
C ARG A 82 7.46 24.06 -2.31
N PHE A 83 6.77 23.34 -1.43
CA PHE A 83 5.51 23.82 -0.85
C PHE A 83 5.73 25.03 0.06
N ALA A 84 6.77 25.01 0.89
CA ALA A 84 7.12 26.14 1.76
C ALA A 84 7.48 27.40 0.95
N LEU A 85 8.25 27.26 -0.13
CA LEU A 85 8.61 28.37 -1.01
C LEU A 85 7.37 28.95 -1.72
N PHE A 86 6.47 28.10 -2.21
CA PHE A 86 5.24 28.54 -2.86
C PHE A 86 4.30 29.26 -1.87
N ALA A 87 4.15 28.74 -0.66
CA ALA A 87 3.38 29.39 0.40
C ALA A 87 3.97 30.75 0.79
N LEU A 88 5.30 30.86 0.90
CA LEU A 88 5.98 32.12 1.19
C LEU A 88 5.78 33.16 0.07
N LEU A 89 5.83 32.75 -1.20
CA LEU A 89 5.56 33.64 -2.32
C LEU A 89 4.12 34.18 -2.31
N ILE A 90 3.14 33.33 -2.01
CA ILE A 90 1.73 33.76 -1.88
C ILE A 90 1.60 34.77 -0.74
N LEU A 91 2.17 34.49 0.44
CA LEU A 91 2.11 35.41 1.58
C LEU A 91 2.76 36.76 1.27
N LEU A 92 3.94 36.75 0.63
CA LEU A 92 4.61 37.99 0.20
C LEU A 92 3.75 38.78 -0.78
N ALA A 93 3.10 38.11 -1.75
CA ALA A 93 2.21 38.77 -2.70
C ALA A 93 1.00 39.42 -2.00
N VAL A 94 0.38 38.72 -1.05
CA VAL A 94 -0.76 39.25 -0.27
C VAL A 94 -0.35 40.45 0.57
N VAL A 95 0.80 40.38 1.28
CA VAL A 95 1.33 41.50 2.07
C VAL A 95 1.65 42.71 1.19
N THR A 96 2.24 42.47 0.01
CA THR A 96 2.56 43.53 -0.95
C THR A 96 1.29 44.20 -1.47
N MET A 97 0.25 43.42 -1.80
CA MET A 97 -1.03 43.94 -2.24
C MET A 97 -1.73 44.76 -1.16
N ALA A 98 -1.78 44.26 0.08
CA ALA A 98 -2.35 44.99 1.20
C ALA A 98 -1.61 46.32 1.46
N SER A 99 -0.27 46.29 1.38
CA SER A 99 0.56 47.50 1.53
C SER A 99 0.29 48.51 0.41
N MET A 100 0.09 48.05 -0.82
CA MET A 100 -0.22 48.90 -1.96
C MET A 100 -1.61 49.54 -1.84
N VAL A 101 -2.61 48.78 -1.39
CA VAL A 101 -3.97 49.28 -1.13
C VAL A 101 -3.96 50.33 -0.01
N MET A 102 -3.26 50.07 1.09
CA MET A 102 -3.14 51.02 2.20
C MET A 102 -2.44 52.32 1.79
N ARG A 103 -1.34 52.24 1.03
CA ARG A 103 -0.65 53.42 0.48
C ARG A 103 -1.51 54.20 -0.50
N PHE A 104 -2.28 53.51 -1.34
CA PHE A 104 -3.20 54.14 -2.26
C PHE A 104 -4.32 54.89 -1.51
N TRP A 105 -4.81 54.33 -0.41
CA TRP A 105 -5.78 54.98 0.45
C TRP A 105 -5.24 56.28 1.06
N GLU A 106 -4.03 56.27 1.63
CA GLU A 106 -3.35 57.46 2.18
C GLU A 106 -3.06 58.57 1.14
N LEU A 107 -2.97 58.23 -0.15
CA LEU A 107 -2.74 59.21 -1.22
C LEU A 107 -4.04 59.83 -1.75
N THR A 108 -5.18 59.18 -1.48
CA THR A 108 -6.50 59.59 -2.03
C THR A 108 -7.42 60.22 -1.00
N HIS A 109 -7.06 60.18 0.29
CA HIS A 109 -7.73 60.84 1.41
C HIS A 109 -6.74 61.72 2.18
#